data_AF-A0A970XUN2-F1
#
_entry.id   AF-A0A970XUN2-F1
#
_cell.length_a   1.000
_cell.length_b   1.000
_cell.length_c   1.000
_cell.angle_alpha   90.00
_cell.angle_beta   90.00
_cell.angle_gamma   90.00
#
_symmetry.space_group_name_H-M   'P 1'
#
loop_
_entity.id
_entity.type
_entity.pdbx_description
1 polymer ?
#
loop_
_entity_poly.entity_id
_entity_poly.type
_entity_poly.pdbx_seq_one_letter_code
_entity_poly.pdbx_strand_id
1 'polypeptide(L)'
;EGMYAVPGDSAIGGVDDVDRPGVRIGAKLGSAYDLHLTRHLRRAEVVRGDEGTEAFERHGLEVAAGIRQPLAEYVAAHPGMRLLEPAFMEIRQAMAVSAERSAAVQEYVREFVEARKADGAVVAALARAGQDPALAAPAA
;
A
#
# COMPACT_ATOMS: atom_id res chain seq x y z
N GLU A 1 1.52 4.08 -1.36
CA GLU A 1 1.26 2.99 -2.33
C GLU A 1 1.47 1.60 -1.71
N GLY A 2 1.08 0.54 -2.42
CA GLY A 2 1.48 -0.85 -2.15
C GLY A 2 2.75 -1.21 -2.95
N MET A 3 3.75 -1.73 -2.24
CA MET A 3 5.10 -2.01 -2.73
C MET A 3 5.48 -3.47 -2.48
N TYR A 4 6.40 -3.98 -3.29
CA TYR A 4 7.07 -5.25 -3.03
C TYR A 4 8.50 -5.00 -2.56
N ALA A 5 9.00 -5.90 -1.72
CA ALA A 5 10.40 -6.03 -1.38
C ALA A 5 10.87 -7.47 -1.63
N VAL A 6 12.11 -7.61 -2.06
CA VAL A 6 12.74 -8.90 -2.39
C VAL A 6 14.18 -8.92 -1.89
N PRO A 7 14.79 -10.12 -1.73
CA PRO A 7 16.24 -10.24 -1.61
C PRO A 7 16.96 -9.57 -2.78
N GLY A 8 18.13 -8.99 -2.51
CA GLY A 8 18.91 -8.21 -3.46
C GLY A 8 19.43 -9.05 -4.62
N ASP A 9 19.71 -10.33 -4.37
CA ASP A 9 20.12 -11.34 -5.34
C ASP A 9 18.92 -12.07 -6.00
N SER A 10 17.68 -11.68 -5.68
CA SER A 10 16.49 -12.27 -6.28
C SER A 10 16.45 -12.03 -7.79
N ALA A 11 16.09 -13.09 -8.53
CA ALA A 11 15.85 -13.03 -9.98
C ALA A 11 14.57 -12.26 -10.37
N ILE A 12 13.74 -11.85 -9.40
CA ILE A 12 12.56 -11.01 -9.62
C ILE A 12 13.04 -9.57 -9.86
N GLY A 13 13.18 -9.17 -11.12
CA GLY A 13 13.74 -7.88 -11.51
C GLY A 13 12.81 -6.71 -11.21
N GLY A 14 11.51 -6.89 -11.44
CA GLY A 14 10.48 -5.87 -11.23
C GLY A 14 9.12 -6.43 -10.84
N VAL A 15 8.16 -5.52 -10.65
CA VAL A 15 6.78 -5.85 -10.23
C VAL A 15 6.11 -6.87 -11.16
N ASP A 16 6.31 -6.74 -12.46
CA ASP A 16 5.70 -7.62 -13.47
C ASP A 16 6.26 -9.06 -13.43
N ASP A 17 7.40 -9.26 -12.75
CA ASP A 17 8.01 -10.58 -12.57
C ASP A 17 7.42 -11.35 -11.38
N VAL A 18 6.58 -10.70 -10.56
CA VAL A 18 6.06 -11.28 -9.31
C VAL A 18 4.97 -12.31 -9.55
N ASP A 19 4.07 -12.12 -10.52
CA ASP A 19 2.97 -13.07 -10.79
C ASP A 19 3.41 -14.29 -11.61
N ARG A 20 4.24 -15.14 -10.99
CA ARG A 20 4.80 -16.36 -11.59
C ARG A 20 4.54 -17.60 -10.73
N PRO A 21 4.44 -18.79 -11.35
CA PRO A 21 4.34 -20.03 -10.61
C PRO A 21 5.55 -20.20 -9.68
N GLY A 22 5.29 -20.60 -8.43
CA GLY A 22 6.33 -20.82 -7.42
C GLY A 22 6.77 -19.55 -6.67
N VAL A 23 6.29 -18.36 -7.03
CA VAL A 23 6.51 -17.14 -6.24
C VAL A 23 5.46 -17.06 -5.13
N ARG A 24 5.90 -16.94 -3.88
CA ARG A 24 5.05 -16.74 -2.72
C ARG A 24 5.27 -15.33 -2.17
N ILE A 25 4.17 -14.67 -1.81
CA ILE A 25 4.13 -13.27 -1.42
C ILE A 25 3.56 -13.18 -0.01
N GLY A 26 4.37 -12.69 0.94
CA GLY A 26 3.92 -12.38 2.28
C GLY A 26 3.07 -11.11 2.29
N ALA A 27 1.83 -11.19 2.79
CA ALA A 27 0.93 -10.04 2.88
C ALA A 27 0.18 -10.00 4.22
N LYS A 28 -0.09 -8.78 4.72
CA LYS A 28 -0.96 -8.60 5.88
C LYS A 28 -2.40 -8.95 5.55
N LEU A 29 -2.98 -9.88 6.31
CA LEU A 29 -4.37 -10.30 6.18
C LEU A 29 -5.33 -9.10 6.29
N GLY A 30 -6.25 -8.98 5.33
CA GLY A 30 -7.30 -7.96 5.35
C GLY A 30 -6.83 -6.54 5.01
N SER A 31 -5.55 -6.37 4.65
CA SER A 31 -5.05 -5.09 4.14
C SER A 31 -5.64 -4.74 2.77
N ALA A 32 -5.60 -3.45 2.41
CA ALA A 32 -6.04 -3.01 1.09
C ALA A 32 -5.27 -3.70 -0.05
N TYR A 33 -3.97 -3.97 0.16
CA TYR A 33 -3.17 -4.67 -0.82
C TYR A 33 -3.42 -6.17 -0.84
N ASP A 34 -3.74 -6.84 0.26
CA ASP A 34 -4.20 -8.25 0.23
C ASP A 34 -5.41 -8.44 -0.69
N LEU A 35 -6.41 -7.55 -0.57
CA LEU A 35 -7.57 -7.57 -1.46
C LEU A 35 -7.18 -7.32 -2.93
N HIS A 36 -6.26 -6.39 -3.18
CA HIS A 36 -5.76 -6.13 -4.53
C HIS A 36 -5.05 -7.36 -5.11
N LEU A 37 -4.08 -7.93 -4.38
CA LEU A 37 -3.30 -9.10 -4.78
C LEU A 37 -4.23 -10.28 -5.10
N THR A 38 -5.19 -10.54 -4.21
CA THR A 38 -6.18 -11.62 -4.39
C THR A 38 -7.00 -11.49 -5.69
N ARG A 39 -7.23 -10.26 -6.16
CA ARG A 39 -8.03 -10.00 -7.38
C ARG A 39 -7.19 -9.99 -8.67
N HIS A 40 -5.89 -9.72 -8.58
CA HIS A 40 -5.06 -9.43 -9.75
C HIS A 40 -4.02 -10.50 -10.04
N LEU A 41 -3.48 -11.16 -9.01
CA LEU A 41 -2.54 -12.26 -9.20
C LEU A 41 -3.26 -13.50 -9.74
N ARG A 42 -2.60 -14.20 -10.66
CA ARG A 42 -3.15 -15.40 -11.30
C ARG A 42 -2.31 -16.65 -11.07
N ARG A 43 -1.03 -16.48 -10.72
CA ARG A 43 -0.02 -17.54 -10.71
C ARG A 43 0.80 -17.57 -9.42
N ALA A 44 1.08 -16.42 -8.82
CA ALA A 44 1.75 -16.34 -7.53
C ALA A 44 0.80 -16.70 -6.37
N GLU A 45 1.37 -17.17 -5.27
CA GLU A 45 0.64 -17.51 -4.05
C GLU A 45 0.72 -16.38 -3.02
N VAL A 46 -0.42 -16.00 -2.44
CA VAL A 46 -0.45 -15.03 -1.34
C VAL A 46 -0.47 -15.77 -0.01
N VAL A 47 0.61 -15.62 0.76
CA VAL A 47 0.75 -16.15 2.11
C VAL A 47 0.41 -15.05 3.11
N ARG A 48 -0.68 -15.26 3.86
CA ARG A 48 -1.22 -14.22 4.75
C ARG A 48 -0.68 -14.37 6.17
N GLY A 49 -0.30 -13.25 6.79
CA GLY A 49 0.09 -13.15 8.19
C GLY A 49 -0.42 -11.85 8.83
N ASP A 50 -0.02 -11.60 10.07
CA ASP A 50 -0.34 -10.37 10.78
C ASP A 50 0.38 -9.16 10.17
N GLU A 51 1.60 -9.36 9.68
CA GLU A 51 2.35 -8.44 8.83
C GLU A 51 2.97 -9.16 7.63
N GLY A 52 3.08 -8.46 6.49
CA GLY A 52 3.61 -9.05 5.26
C GLY A 52 5.09 -9.43 5.34
N THR A 53 5.90 -8.60 6.00
CA THR A 53 7.33 -8.85 6.26
C THR A 53 7.55 -10.00 7.23
N GLU A 54 6.70 -10.13 8.25
CA GLU A 54 6.76 -11.26 9.19
C GLU A 54 6.46 -12.59 8.48
N ALA A 55 5.41 -12.63 7.65
CA ALA A 55 5.10 -13.81 6.85
C ALA A 55 6.25 -14.16 5.89
N PHE A 56 6.85 -13.15 5.26
CA PHE A 56 8.02 -13.29 4.40
C PHE A 56 9.20 -13.95 5.12
N GLU A 57 9.58 -13.46 6.30
CA GLU A 57 10.70 -14.01 7.08
C GLU A 57 10.41 -15.41 7.61
N ARG A 58 9.25 -15.58 8.27
CA ARG A 58 8.88 -16.84 8.94
C ARG A 58 8.86 -18.02 7.98
N HIS A 59 8.41 -17.79 6.75
CA HIS A 59 8.21 -18.84 5.77
C HIS A 59 9.27 -18.86 4.66
N GLY A 60 10.27 -17.97 4.74
CA GLY A 60 11.32 -17.83 3.74
C GLY A 60 10.74 -17.62 2.34
N LEU A 61 9.86 -16.63 2.20
CA LEU A 61 9.13 -16.37 0.95
C LEU A 61 10.00 -15.58 -0.03
N GLU A 62 9.53 -15.49 -1.28
CA GLU A 62 10.28 -14.80 -2.34
C GLU A 62 10.03 -13.29 -2.35
N VAL A 63 8.85 -12.85 -1.89
CA VAL A 63 8.42 -11.45 -1.91
C VAL A 63 7.70 -11.07 -0.61
N ALA A 64 8.02 -9.89 -0.08
CA ALA A 64 7.21 -9.23 0.95
C ALA A 64 6.36 -8.12 0.29
N ALA A 65 5.07 -8.05 0.61
CA ALA A 65 4.19 -6.95 0.20
C ALA A 65 3.85 -6.06 1.40
N GLY A 66 3.83 -4.74 1.18
CA GLY A 66 3.54 -3.78 2.23
C GLY A 66 3.28 -2.38 1.70
N ILE A 67 2.95 -1.45 2.60
CA ILE A 67 2.86 -0.03 2.24
C ILE A 67 4.25 0.62 2.23
N ARG A 68 4.47 1.58 1.32
CA ARG A 68 5.80 2.12 0.99
C ARG A 68 6.68 2.45 2.21
N GLN A 69 6.20 3.30 3.12
CA GLN A 69 7.03 3.80 4.23
C GLN A 69 7.52 2.67 5.17
N PRO A 70 6.64 1.89 5.82
CA PRO A 70 7.06 0.72 6.62
C PRO A 70 7.93 -0.28 5.85
N LEU A 71 7.60 -0.56 4.58
CA LEU A 71 8.37 -1.52 3.80
C LEU A 71 9.77 -0.96 3.43
N ALA A 72 9.89 0.35 3.21
CA ALA A 72 11.17 1.01 2.99
C ALA A 72 12.03 1.03 4.24
N GLU A 73 11.44 1.29 5.41
CA GLU A 73 12.12 1.19 6.71
C GLU A 73 12.60 -0.24 6.95
N TYR A 74 11.76 -1.23 6.66
CA TYR A 74 12.13 -2.64 6.73
C TYR A 74 13.32 -2.94 5.82
N VAL A 75 13.29 -2.55 4.55
CA VAL A 75 14.42 -2.76 3.63
C VAL A 75 15.70 -2.04 4.09
N ALA A 76 15.58 -0.82 4.62
CA ALA A 76 16.73 -0.09 5.15
C ALA A 76 17.36 -0.77 6.38
N ALA A 77 16.56 -1.46 7.19
CA ALA A 77 17.02 -2.21 8.35
C ALA A 77 17.58 -3.61 8.02
N HIS A 78 17.35 -4.13 6.81
CA HIS A 78 17.75 -5.48 6.39
C HIS A 78 18.73 -5.43 5.20
N PRO A 79 20.05 -5.41 5.45
CA PRO A 79 21.06 -5.41 4.39
C PRO A 79 20.84 -6.57 3.43
N GLY A 80 20.93 -6.28 2.13
CA GLY A 80 20.70 -7.28 1.09
C GLY A 80 19.23 -7.45 0.71
N MET A 81 18.32 -6.58 1.16
CA MET A 81 16.98 -6.45 0.60
C MET A 81 16.90 -5.25 -0.35
N ARG A 82 15.91 -5.24 -1.25
CA ARG A 82 15.58 -4.08 -2.09
C ARG A 82 14.08 -3.95 -2.30
N LEU A 83 13.61 -2.71 -2.47
CA LEU A 83 12.27 -2.43 -2.96
C LEU A 83 12.18 -2.63 -4.47
N LEU A 84 11.05 -3.12 -4.95
CA LEU A 84 10.71 -3.12 -6.37
C LEU A 84 9.93 -1.83 -6.69
N GLU A 85 10.45 -1.06 -7.63
CA GLU A 85 9.78 0.10 -8.21
C GLU A 85 9.33 -0.22 -9.65
N PRO A 86 8.23 0.39 -10.14
CA PRO A 86 7.32 1.27 -9.40
C PRO A 86 6.46 0.50 -8.38
N ALA A 87 5.61 1.21 -7.64
CA ALA A 87 4.56 0.57 -6.85
C ALA A 87 3.64 -0.31 -7.72
N PHE A 88 3.17 -1.44 -7.18
CA PHE A 88 2.20 -2.29 -7.88
C PHE A 88 0.75 -1.78 -7.76
N MET A 89 0.47 -0.91 -6.78
CA MET A 89 -0.84 -0.27 -6.63
C MET A 89 -0.76 1.07 -5.91
N GLU A 90 -1.68 1.98 -6.24
CA GLU A 90 -1.94 3.18 -5.45
C GLU A 90 -3.04 2.92 -4.42
N ILE A 91 -2.88 3.40 -3.18
CA ILE A 91 -3.88 3.27 -2.11
C ILE A 91 -4.45 4.65 -1.79
N ARG A 92 -5.52 5.02 -2.48
CA ARG A 92 -6.18 6.32 -2.30
C ARG A 92 -7.01 6.34 -1.03
N GLN A 93 -6.89 7.43 -0.27
CA GLN A 93 -7.70 7.68 0.91
C GLN A 93 -8.99 8.41 0.53
N ALA A 94 -10.09 8.11 1.20
CA ALA A 94 -11.38 8.73 0.96
C ALA A 94 -12.18 8.86 2.26
N MET A 95 -13.04 9.88 2.33
CA MET A 95 -14.15 9.90 3.28
C MET A 95 -15.36 9.22 2.64
N ALA A 96 -15.97 8.30 3.38
CA ALA A 96 -17.14 7.55 2.93
C ALA A 96 -18.32 7.80 3.86
N VAL A 97 -19.51 7.84 3.27
CA VAL A 97 -20.81 7.83 3.97
C VAL A 97 -21.68 6.72 3.39
N SER A 98 -22.69 6.28 4.15
CA SER A 98 -23.65 5.30 3.64
C SER A 98 -24.35 5.82 2.38
N ALA A 99 -24.53 4.95 1.38
CA ALA A 99 -25.26 5.26 0.16
C ALA A 99 -26.74 5.62 0.42
N GLU A 100 -27.29 5.23 1.58
CA GLU A 100 -28.66 5.57 2.00
C GLU A 100 -28.78 7.02 2.53
N ARG A 101 -27.64 7.72 2.72
CA ARG A 101 -27.67 9.12 3.14
C ARG A 101 -28.18 10.01 2.01
N SER A 102 -28.87 11.08 2.40
CA SER A 102 -29.40 12.04 1.44
C SER A 102 -28.30 12.66 0.58
N ALA A 103 -28.66 13.08 -0.64
CA ALA A 103 -27.74 13.74 -1.56
C ALA A 103 -27.03 14.94 -0.89
N ALA A 104 -27.74 15.72 -0.08
CA ALA A 104 -27.17 16.85 0.67
C ALA A 104 -26.03 16.44 1.61
N VAL A 105 -26.13 15.28 2.27
CA VAL A 105 -25.04 14.78 3.15
C VAL A 105 -23.85 14.33 2.31
N GLN A 106 -24.10 13.64 1.19
CA GLN A 106 -23.03 13.20 0.29
C GLN A 106 -22.27 14.38 -0.32
N GLU A 107 -23.00 15.42 -0.72
CA GLU A 107 -22.45 16.67 -1.24
C GLU A 107 -21.65 17.42 -0.18
N TYR A 108 -22.20 17.55 1.04
CA TYR A 108 -21.47 18.15 2.16
C TYR A 108 -20.12 17.48 2.44
N VAL A 109 -20.08 16.13 2.46
CA VAL A 109 -18.80 15.41 2.68
C VAL A 109 -17.81 15.66 1.55
N ARG A 110 -18.29 15.72 0.31
CA ARG A 110 -17.45 16.06 -0.85
C ARG A 110 -16.87 17.47 -0.71
N GLU A 111 -17.72 18.47 -0.51
CA GLU A 111 -17.30 19.86 -0.34
C GLU A 111 -16.36 20.04 0.84
N PHE A 112 -16.62 19.36 1.95
CA PHE A 112 -15.74 19.38 3.11
C PHE A 112 -14.33 18.90 2.76
N VAL A 113 -14.20 17.74 2.10
CA VAL A 113 -12.90 17.20 1.69
C VAL A 113 -12.19 18.15 0.73
N GLU A 114 -12.88 18.69 -0.27
CA GLU A 114 -12.29 19.65 -1.21
C GLU A 114 -11.80 20.91 -0.49
N ALA A 115 -12.60 21.47 0.41
CA ALA A 115 -12.22 22.63 1.18
C ALA A 115 -10.99 22.38 2.07
N ARG A 116 -10.88 21.20 2.70
CA ARG A 116 -9.72 20.83 3.54
C ARG A 116 -8.45 20.55 2.74
N LYS A 117 -8.57 20.11 1.49
CA LYS A 117 -7.44 20.02 0.57
C LYS A 117 -6.99 21.41 0.14
N ALA A 118 -7.93 22.29 -0.22
CA ALA A 118 -7.65 23.63 -0.73
C ALA A 118 -7.06 24.57 0.33
N ASP A 119 -7.51 24.49 1.59
CA ASP A 119 -7.03 25.35 2.68
C ASP A 119 -5.74 24.87 3.37
N GLY A 120 -5.17 23.76 2.90
CA GLY A 120 -3.93 23.18 3.44
C GLY A 120 -4.09 22.41 4.76
N ALA A 121 -5.31 22.24 5.27
CA ALA A 121 -5.55 21.50 6.51
C ALA A 121 -5.07 20.03 6.40
N VAL A 122 -5.25 19.39 5.25
CA VAL A 122 -4.78 18.01 5.02
C VAL A 122 -3.25 17.93 5.08
N VAL A 123 -2.55 18.85 4.42
CA VAL A 123 -1.07 18.94 4.44
C VAL A 123 -0.57 19.12 5.87
N ALA A 124 -1.18 20.05 6.62
CA ALA A 124 -0.84 20.29 8.02
C ALA A 124 -1.12 19.08 8.91
N ALA A 125 -2.20 18.33 8.67
CA ALA A 125 -2.53 17.12 9.42
C ALA A 125 -1.51 15.99 9.19
N LEU A 126 -1.08 15.78 7.94
CA LEU A 126 -0.02 14.82 7.62
C LEU A 126 1.29 15.18 8.33
N ALA A 127 1.72 16.43 8.25
CA ALA A 127 2.93 16.90 8.91
C ALA A 127 2.90 16.66 10.44
N ARG A 128 1.79 17.01 11.10
CA ARG A 128 1.63 16.77 12.55
C ARG A 128 1.65 15.28 12.92
N ALA A 129 1.20 14.41 12.02
CA ALA A 129 1.20 12.96 12.20
C ALA A 129 2.55 12.31 11.84
N GLY A 130 3.58 13.10 11.51
CA GLY A 130 4.88 12.59 11.07
C GLY A 130 4.84 11.92 9.70
N GLN A 131 3.82 12.21 8.90
CA GLN A 131 3.66 11.71 7.54
C GLN A 131 4.17 12.72 6.53
N ASP A 132 4.59 12.24 5.35
CA ASP A 132 5.02 13.10 4.25
C ASP A 132 3.87 13.99 3.77
N PRO A 133 3.97 15.33 3.89
CA PRO A 133 2.91 16.24 3.46
C PRO A 133 2.68 16.24 1.95
N ALA A 134 3.65 15.80 1.14
CA ALA A 134 3.50 15.67 -0.32
C ALA A 134 2.50 14.58 -0.73
N LEU A 135 2.09 13.71 0.21
CA LEU A 135 1.03 12.70 -0.02
C LEU A 135 -0.38 13.31 -0.04
N ALA A 136 -0.54 14.60 0.29
CA ALA A 136 -1.83 15.27 0.23
C ALA A 136 -2.37 15.24 -1.21
N ALA A 137 -3.60 14.76 -1.38
CA ALA A 137 -4.27 14.80 -2.67
C ALA A 137 -4.52 16.26 -3.09
N PRO A 138 -4.39 16.59 -4.39
CA PRO A 138 -4.72 17.92 -4.87
C PRO A 138 -6.22 18.21 -4.70
N ALA A 139 -6.56 19.48 -4.50
CA ALA A 139 -7.94 19.95 -4.66
C ALA A 139 -8.40 19.74 -6.11
N ALA A 140 -9.68 19.44 -6.29
CA ALA A 140 -10.30 19.21 -7.59
C ALA A 140 -10.46 20.50 -8.42
#